data_AF-A0A165ZFB8-F1
#
_entry.id   AF-A0A165ZFB8-F1
#
_cell.length_a   1.000
_cell.length_b   1.000
_cell.length_c   1.000
_cell.angle_alpha   90.00
_cell.angle_beta   90.00
_cell.angle_gamma   90.00
#
_symmetry.space_group_name_H-M   'P 1'
#
loop_
_entity.id
_entity.type
_entity.pdbx_description
1 polymer ?
#
loop_
_entity_poly.entity_id
_entity_poly.type
_entity_poly.pdbx_seq_one_letter_code
_entity_poly.pdbx_strand_id
1 'polypeptide(L)'
;MKFEFDMALFLSPVLKGAHATRQRHIRQAERMHEVIRERWGCATPWSWREKHVRWFLEHYLRCSAPATVYYYELTAGMIRRRKAKFGVV
;
A
#
# COMPACT_ATOMS: atom_id res chain seq x y z
N MET A 1 11.17 -18.01 -9.23
CA MET A 1 11.28 -17.11 -8.05
C MET A 1 10.82 -15.73 -8.50
N LYS A 2 9.58 -15.31 -8.19
CA LYS A 2 9.17 -13.94 -8.48
C LYS A 2 9.94 -13.04 -7.52
N PHE A 3 10.82 -12.19 -8.02
CA PHE A 3 11.36 -11.09 -7.23
C PHE A 3 10.17 -10.21 -6.84
N GLU A 4 9.68 -10.35 -5.62
CA GLU A 4 8.62 -9.50 -5.11
C GLU A 4 9.20 -8.10 -4.90
N PHE A 5 8.41 -7.08 -5.25
CA PHE A 5 8.82 -5.71 -5.06
C PHE A 5 8.95 -5.42 -3.57
N ASP A 6 10.10 -4.89 -3.13
CA ASP A 6 10.36 -4.58 -1.73
C ASP A 6 9.56 -3.34 -1.27
N MET A 7 8.42 -3.60 -0.64
CA MET A 7 7.54 -2.57 -0.10
C MET A 7 8.15 -1.83 1.09
N ALA A 8 9.01 -2.50 1.87
CA ALA A 8 9.68 -1.90 3.02
C ALA A 8 10.70 -0.86 2.55
N LEU A 9 11.53 -1.20 1.57
CA LEU A 9 12.48 -0.27 0.95
C LEU A 9 11.74 0.91 0.31
N PHE A 10 10.65 0.64 -0.41
CA PHE A 10 9.82 1.68 -1.03
C PHE A 10 9.28 2.67 0.01
N LEU A 11 8.76 2.20 1.15
CA LEU A 11 8.17 3.07 2.17
C LEU A 11 9.18 3.72 3.12
N SER A 12 10.41 3.20 3.22
CA SER A 12 11.43 3.69 4.16
C SER A 12 11.61 5.21 4.23
N PRO A 13 11.53 6.00 3.13
CA PRO A 13 11.75 7.44 3.20
C PRO A 13 10.57 8.24 3.78
N VAL A 14 9.39 7.63 3.91
CA VAL A 14 8.17 8.29 4.39
C VAL A 14 7.66 7.71 5.71
N LEU A 15 8.18 6.56 6.14
CA LEU A 15 7.84 5.94 7.42
C LEU A 15 8.45 6.75 8.57
N LYS A 16 7.60 7.18 9.49
CA LYS A 16 7.98 7.90 10.72
C LYS A 16 7.31 7.25 11.93
N GLY A 17 7.76 7.60 13.13
CA GLY A 17 7.18 7.10 14.39
C GLY A 17 7.78 5.77 14.87
N ALA A 18 7.11 5.12 15.82
CA ALA A 18 7.62 3.94 16.51
C ALA A 18 7.80 2.71 15.60
N HIS A 19 8.72 1.81 15.96
CA HIS A 19 9.03 0.61 15.18
C HIS A 19 7.79 -0.24 14.89
N ALA A 20 6.94 -0.50 15.90
CA ALA A 20 5.72 -1.29 15.73
C ALA A 20 4.74 -0.67 14.71
N THR A 21 4.59 0.66 14.72
CA THR A 21 3.75 1.38 13.76
C THR A 21 4.32 1.28 12.35
N ARG A 22 5.64 1.43 12.17
CA ARG A 22 6.27 1.26 10.85
C ARG A 22 6.06 -0.16 10.30
N GLN A 23 6.23 -1.18 11.13
CA GLN A 23 6.03 -2.59 10.74
C GLN A 23 4.58 -2.91 10.36
N ARG A 24 3.60 -2.23 10.97
CA ARG A 24 2.19 -2.36 10.56
C ARG A 24 2.00 -1.87 9.13
N HIS A 25 2.51 -0.68 8.82
CA HIS A 25 2.37 -0.08 7.49
C HIS A 25 3.07 -0.90 6.41
N ILE A 26 4.23 -1.46 6.70
CA ILE A 26 4.94 -2.36 5.76
C ILE A 26 4.06 -3.57 5.44
N ARG A 27 3.59 -4.30 6.46
CA ARG A 27 2.74 -5.48 6.28
C ARG A 27 1.45 -5.19 5.51
N GLN A 28 0.81 -4.05 5.80
CA GLN A 28 -0.38 -3.64 5.07
C GLN A 28 -0.07 -3.30 3.62
N ALA A 29 1.05 -2.62 3.35
CA ALA A 29 1.46 -2.27 2.00
C ALA A 29 1.85 -3.49 1.17
N GLU A 30 2.51 -4.49 1.77
CA GLU A 30 2.77 -5.80 1.16
C GLU A 30 1.46 -6.48 0.76
N ARG A 31 0.48 -6.52 1.66
CA ARG A 31 -0.82 -7.12 1.34
C ARG A 31 -1.56 -6.36 0.22
N MET A 32 -1.53 -5.04 0.24
CA MET A 32 -2.06 -4.22 -0.85
C MET A 32 -1.37 -4.57 -2.17
N HIS A 33 -0.04 -4.69 -2.16
CA HIS A 33 0.75 -5.00 -3.35
C HIS A 33 0.44 -6.37 -3.92
N GLU A 34 0.41 -7.39 -3.08
CA GLU A 34 0.07 -8.75 -3.49
C GLU A 34 -1.29 -8.80 -4.19
N VAL A 35 -2.33 -8.28 -3.54
CA VAL A 35 -3.72 -8.34 -4.03
C VAL A 35 -3.91 -7.49 -5.30
N ILE A 36 -3.33 -6.29 -5.35
CA ILE A 36 -3.43 -5.42 -6.54
C ILE A 36 -2.63 -6.04 -7.71
N ARG A 37 -1.46 -6.61 -7.44
CA ARG A 37 -0.65 -7.31 -8.45
C ARG A 37 -1.39 -8.51 -8.99
N GLU A 38 -2.02 -9.30 -8.14
CA GLU A 38 -2.80 -10.48 -8.55
C GLU A 38 -3.95 -10.08 -9.50
N ARG A 39 -4.67 -8.99 -9.19
CA ARG A 39 -5.81 -8.57 -10.00
C ARG A 39 -5.46 -7.85 -11.31
N TRP A 40 -4.42 -7.01 -11.33
CA TRP A 40 -4.11 -6.14 -12.48
C TRP A 40 -2.72 -6.34 -13.09
N GLY A 41 -1.88 -7.20 -12.54
CA GLY A 41 -0.50 -7.35 -12.99
C GLY A 41 0.40 -6.15 -12.68
N CYS A 42 -0.01 -5.25 -11.77
CA CYS A 42 0.76 -4.08 -11.38
C CYS A 42 2.03 -4.49 -10.61
N ALA A 43 3.13 -4.65 -11.33
CA ALA A 43 4.40 -5.13 -10.79
C ALA A 43 5.03 -4.21 -9.73
N THR A 44 4.70 -2.90 -9.73
CA THR A 44 5.24 -1.94 -8.76
C THR A 44 4.18 -0.95 -8.26
N PRO A 45 4.29 -0.44 -7.03
CA PRO A 45 3.42 0.63 -6.50
C PRO A 45 3.41 1.91 -7.32
N TRP A 46 4.47 2.16 -8.09
CA TRP A 46 4.55 3.29 -9.01
C TRP A 46 3.46 3.26 -10.08
N SER A 47 3.09 2.07 -10.53
CA SER A 47 2.04 1.85 -11.53
C SER A 47 0.62 1.96 -10.98
N TRP A 48 0.45 2.11 -9.65
CA TRP A 48 -0.87 2.16 -9.06
C TRP A 48 -1.58 3.47 -9.40
N ARG A 49 -2.81 3.33 -9.88
CA ARG A 49 -3.73 4.45 -10.07
C ARG A 49 -4.74 4.47 -8.94
N GLU A 50 -5.45 5.58 -8.80
CA GLU A 50 -6.48 5.75 -7.76
C GLU A 50 -7.51 4.61 -7.77
N LYS A 51 -7.91 4.14 -8.95
CA LYS A 51 -8.85 3.01 -9.11
C LYS A 51 -8.38 1.72 -8.44
N HIS A 52 -7.06 1.45 -8.38
CA HIS A 52 -6.53 0.23 -7.79
C HIS A 52 -6.65 0.29 -6.26
N VAL A 53 -6.28 1.43 -5.69
CA VAL A 53 -6.37 1.68 -4.24
C VAL A 53 -7.83 1.72 -3.80
N ARG A 54 -8.68 2.45 -4.53
CA ARG A 54 -10.11 2.55 -4.25
C ARG A 54 -10.79 1.18 -4.22
N TRP A 55 -10.56 0.38 -5.27
CA TRP A 55 -11.12 -0.96 -5.30
C TRP A 55 -10.59 -1.86 -4.17
N PHE A 56 -9.32 -1.75 -3.78
CA PHE A 56 -8.80 -2.51 -2.65
C PHE A 56 -9.55 -2.16 -1.34
N LEU A 57 -9.75 -0.87 -1.08
CA LEU A 57 -10.44 -0.40 0.13
C LEU A 57 -11.93 -0.73 0.11
N GLU A 58 -12.62 -0.49 -1.00
CA GLU A 58 -14.07 -0.60 -1.08
C GLU A 58 -14.56 -2.03 -1.38
N HIS A 59 -13.78 -2.82 -2.12
CA HIS A 59 -14.20 -4.14 -2.59
C HIS A 59 -13.47 -5.26 -1.87
N TYR A 60 -12.13 -5.21 -1.82
CA TYR A 60 -11.35 -6.27 -1.19
C TYR A 60 -11.53 -6.26 0.35
N LEU A 61 -11.58 -5.07 0.97
CA LEU A 61 -11.83 -4.92 2.41
C LEU A 61 -13.31 -4.77 2.79
N ARG A 62 -14.26 -4.98 1.87
CA ARG A 62 -15.70 -4.71 2.10
C ARG A 62 -16.25 -5.34 3.39
N CYS A 63 -15.81 -6.55 3.71
CA CYS A 63 -16.27 -7.30 4.89
C CYS A 63 -15.35 -7.16 6.11
N SER A 64 -14.34 -6.29 6.05
CA SER A 64 -13.42 -6.04 7.16
C SER A 64 -14.03 -5.07 8.17
N ALA A 65 -13.57 -5.15 9.42
CA ALA A 65 -13.97 -4.19 10.44
C ALA A 65 -13.56 -2.75 10.04
N PRO A 66 -14.34 -1.71 10.42
CA PRO A 66 -14.01 -0.31 10.12
C PRO A 66 -12.60 0.09 10.57
N ALA A 67 -12.16 -0.39 11.73
CA ALA A 67 -10.80 -0.15 12.23
C ALA A 67 -9.72 -0.71 11.30
N THR A 68 -9.95 -1.88 10.69
CA THR A 68 -9.02 -2.47 9.72
C THR A 68 -8.94 -1.60 8.46
N VAL A 69 -10.10 -1.20 7.91
CA VAL A 69 -10.17 -0.32 6.73
C VAL A 69 -9.41 0.98 7.00
N TYR A 70 -9.67 1.62 8.15
CA TYR A 70 -9.01 2.85 8.57
C TYR A 70 -7.47 2.74 8.54
N TYR A 71 -6.89 1.67 9.08
CA TYR A 71 -5.43 1.51 9.05
C TYR A 71 -4.88 1.29 7.63
N TYR A 72 -5.65 0.65 6.74
CA TYR A 72 -5.26 0.55 5.33
C TYR A 72 -5.35 1.89 4.60
N GLU A 73 -6.32 2.75 4.93
CA GLU A 73 -6.38 4.12 4.39
C GLU A 73 -5.16 4.96 4.80
N LEU A 74 -4.73 4.85 6.06
CA LEU A 74 -3.50 5.49 6.53
C LEU A 74 -2.27 5.01 5.73
N THR A 75 -2.18 3.71 5.50
CA THR A 75 -1.12 3.10 4.67
C THR A 75 -1.18 3.60 3.22
N ALA A 76 -2.37 3.67 2.62
CA ALA A 76 -2.57 4.24 1.29
C ALA A 76 -2.14 5.72 1.21
N GLY A 77 -2.36 6.49 2.28
CA GLY A 77 -1.87 7.86 2.42
C GLY A 77 -0.34 7.96 2.33
N MET A 78 0.40 7.06 2.97
CA MET A 78 1.86 7.02 2.88
C MET A 78 2.35 6.63 1.49
N ILE A 79 1.70 5.67 0.83
CA ILE A 79 2.03 5.30 -0.55
C ILE A 79 1.83 6.49 -1.49
N ARG A 80 0.69 7.19 -1.39
CA ARG A 80 0.44 8.42 -2.17
C ARG A 80 1.51 9.48 -1.93
N ARG A 81 1.85 9.75 -0.67
CA ARG A 81 2.92 10.70 -0.31
C ARG A 81 4.27 10.28 -0.90
N ARG A 82 4.57 8.98 -0.87
CA ARG A 82 5.81 8.41 -1.43
C ARG A 82 5.89 8.54 -2.94
N LYS A 83 4.78 8.36 -3.66
CA LYS A 83 4.69 8.57 -5.11
C LYS A 83 4.83 10.06 -5.46
N ALA A 84 4.13 10.94 -4.74
CA ALA A 84 4.15 12.39 -4.98
C ALA A 84 5.54 13.03 -4.82
N LYS A 85 6.37 12.53 -3.87
CA LYS A 85 7.77 12.99 -3.71
C LYS A 85 8.63 12.79 -4.97
N PHE A 86 8.22 11.92 -5.90
CA PHE A 86 8.95 11.61 -7.13
C PHE A 86 8.18 12.05 -8.39
N GLY A 87 7.18 12.94 -8.25
CA GLY A 87 6.40 13.45 -9.38
C GLY A 87 5.43 12.45 -10.00
N VAL A 88 5.20 11.30 -9.36
CA VAL A 88 4.22 10.29 -9.80
C VAL A 88 2.97 10.46 -8.94
N VAL A 89 1.82 10.81 -9.53
CA VAL A 89 0.53 10.93 -8.82
C VAL A 89 -0.35 9.74 -9.14
#